data_AF-T0Z390-F1
#
_entry.id   AF-T0Z390-F1
#
_cell.length_a   1.000
_cell.length_b   1.000
_cell.length_c   1.000
_cell.angle_alpha   90.00
_cell.angle_beta   90.00
_cell.angle_gamma   90.00
#
_symmetry.space_group_name_H-M   'P 1'
#
loop_
_entity.id
_entity.type
_entity.pdbx_description
1 polymer ?
#
loop_
_entity_poly.entity_id
_entity_poly.type
_entity_poly.pdbx_seq_one_letter_code
_entity_poly.pdbx_strand_id
1 'polypeptide(L)'
;MRLQEKGRAQGRFAHQLIMTATPIPRTLAMTAYADLDVSVIDALPPGRTPVQTVVVPEQRREEVVARVAQACRSGRQVYWVCPLI
;
A
#
# COMPACT_ATOMS: atom_id res chain seq x y z
N MET A 1 -13.14 8.69 -18.47
CA MET A 1 -12.23 9.59 -17.72
C MET A 1 -12.50 11.05 -18.10
N ARG A 2 -13.18 11.81 -17.23
CA ARG A 2 -13.70 13.16 -17.54
C ARG A 2 -12.65 14.23 -17.93
N LEU A 3 -11.37 14.04 -17.59
CA LEU A 3 -10.33 15.05 -17.86
C LEU A 3 -9.80 15.00 -19.30
N GLN A 4 -9.72 13.80 -19.91
CA GLN A 4 -9.36 13.63 -21.33
C GLN A 4 -10.40 14.28 -22.26
N GLU A 5 -11.67 14.22 -21.89
CA GLU A 5 -12.77 14.75 -22.71
C GLU A 5 -12.73 16.28 -22.83
N LYS A 6 -12.16 17.00 -21.86
CA LYS A 6 -12.12 18.47 -21.84
C LYS A 6 -11.28 19.09 -22.95
N GLY A 7 -10.20 18.42 -23.37
CA GLY A 7 -9.31 18.92 -24.44
C GLY A 7 -9.68 18.43 -25.83
N ARG A 8 -10.63 17.48 -25.92
CA ARG A 8 -10.94 16.75 -27.17
C ARG A 8 -11.43 17.66 -28.29
N ALA A 9 -12.24 18.68 -27.98
CA ALA A 9 -12.72 19.66 -28.95
C ALA A 9 -11.61 20.57 -29.53
N GLN A 10 -10.47 20.66 -28.84
CA GLN A 10 -9.31 21.48 -29.22
C GLN A 10 -8.12 20.63 -29.69
N GLY A 11 -8.31 19.32 -29.88
CA GLY A 11 -7.23 18.38 -30.22
C GLY A 11 -6.15 18.24 -29.14
N ARG A 12 -6.45 18.58 -27.88
CA ARG A 12 -5.51 18.52 -26.75
C ARG A 12 -5.80 17.30 -25.88
N PHE A 13 -4.76 16.58 -25.48
CA PHE A 13 -4.85 15.42 -24.59
C PHE A 13 -3.98 15.66 -23.35
N ALA A 14 -4.55 15.53 -22.16
CA ALA A 14 -3.80 15.63 -20.92
C ALA A 14 -3.05 14.33 -20.65
N HIS A 15 -1.76 14.42 -20.30
CA HIS A 15 -1.01 13.28 -19.77
C HIS A 15 -1.66 12.80 -18.47
N GLN A 16 -1.77 11.48 -18.30
CA GLN A 16 -2.30 10.88 -17.09
C GLN A 16 -1.29 9.91 -16.51
N LEU A 17 -1.10 9.99 -15.19
CA LEU A 17 -0.27 9.09 -14.42
C LEU A 17 -1.09 8.57 -13.25
N ILE A 18 -1.22 7.25 -13.17
CA ILE A 18 -1.87 6.55 -12.05
C ILE A 18 -0.78 5.79 -11.31
N MET A 19 -0.76 5.91 -9.98
CA MET A 19 0.19 5.21 -9.12
C MET A 19 -0.58 4.45 -8.04
N THR A 20 -0.22 3.19 -7.82
CA THR A 20 -0.73 2.36 -6.72
C THR A 20 0.41 1.69 -5.97
N ALA A 21 0.30 1.62 -4.65
CA ALA A 21 1.24 0.88 -3.81
C ALA A 21 0.84 -0.60 -3.63
N THR A 22 -0.41 -0.96 -3.95
CA THR A 22 -0.87 -2.35 -3.89
C THR A 22 -0.61 -3.01 -5.24
N PRO A 23 0.08 -4.16 -5.27
CA PRO A 23 0.23 -4.94 -6.50
C PRO A 23 -1.14 -5.43 -6.97
N ILE A 24 -1.73 -4.75 -7.95
CA ILE A 24 -2.95 -5.21 -8.60
C ILE A 24 -2.57 -6.37 -9.53
N PRO A 25 -3.33 -7.48 -9.56
CA PRO A 25 -3.08 -8.55 -10.52
C PRO A 25 -3.00 -7.98 -11.93
N ARG A 26 -1.94 -8.33 -12.68
CA ARG A 26 -1.67 -7.78 -14.02
C ARG A 26 -2.89 -7.88 -14.95
N THR A 27 -3.66 -8.96 -14.84
CA THR A 27 -4.89 -9.17 -15.60
C THR A 27 -6.00 -8.18 -15.27
N LEU A 28 -6.13 -7.75 -14.00
CA LEU A 28 -7.10 -6.73 -13.60
C LEU A 28 -6.65 -5.33 -14.03
N ALA A 29 -5.34 -5.06 -14.04
CA ALA A 29 -4.79 -3.82 -14.57
C ALA A 29 -5.06 -3.70 -16.08
N MET A 30 -4.84 -4.77 -16.84
CA MET A 30 -5.12 -4.87 -18.28
C MET A 30 -6.60 -4.66 -18.64
N THR A 31 -7.55 -4.94 -17.75
CA THR A 31 -8.98 -4.75 -18.02
C THR A 31 -9.50 -3.40 -17.52
N ALA A 32 -9.06 -2.96 -16.33
CA ALA A 32 -9.48 -1.69 -15.74
C ALA A 32 -8.76 -0.47 -16.34
N TYR A 33 -7.55 -0.66 -16.86
CA TYR A 33 -6.67 0.37 -17.41
C TYR A 33 -6.16 -0.01 -18.80
N ALA A 34 -6.94 -0.77 -19.57
CA ALA A 34 -6.56 -1.36 -20.86
C ALA A 34 -5.88 -0.40 -21.86
N ASP A 35 -6.23 0.89 -21.79
CA ASP A 35 -5.71 1.95 -22.65
C ASP A 35 -4.46 2.67 -22.08
N LEU A 36 -3.87 2.19 -20.98
CA LEU A 36 -2.69 2.77 -20.34
C LEU A 36 -1.50 1.81 -20.37
N ASP A 37 -0.34 2.35 -20.74
CA ASP A 37 0.93 1.65 -20.55
C ASP A 37 1.21 1.43 -19.05
N VAL A 38 1.65 0.22 -18.70
CA VAL A 38 1.90 -0.17 -17.30
C VAL A 38 3.41 -0.26 -17.05
N SER A 39 3.87 0.48 -16.05
CA SER A 39 5.22 0.35 -15.49
C SER A 39 5.15 -0.19 -14.06
N VAL A 40 6.10 -1.05 -13.68
CA VAL A 40 6.16 -1.69 -12.36
C VAL A 40 7.47 -1.31 -11.68
N ILE A 41 7.38 -0.84 -10.43
CA ILE A 41 8.53 -0.61 -9.55
C ILE A 41 8.50 -1.70 -8.47
N ASP A 42 9.37 -2.70 -8.60
CA ASP A 42 9.43 -3.89 -7.73
C ASP A 42 10.62 -3.89 -6.77
N ALA A 43 11.57 -2.97 -6.97
CA ALA A 43 12.73 -2.81 -6.10
C ALA A 43 12.38 -2.08 -4.80
N LEU A 44 12.97 -2.56 -3.70
CA LEU A 44 12.92 -1.87 -2.42
C LEU A 44 13.94 -0.73 -2.38
N PRO A 45 13.65 0.39 -1.69
CA PRO A 45 14.66 1.42 -1.43
C PRO A 45 15.89 0.83 -0.74
N PRO A 46 17.10 1.35 -1.03
CA PRO A 46 18.33 0.88 -0.39
C PRO A 46 18.24 1.06 1.14
N GLY A 47 18.76 0.09 1.88
CA GLY A 47 18.75 0.11 3.35
C GLY A 47 17.43 -0.34 4.01
N ARG A 48 16.43 -0.79 3.24
CA ARG A 48 15.19 -1.34 3.81
C ARG A 48 15.45 -2.66 4.52
N THR A 49 15.26 -2.69 5.84
CA THR A 49 15.35 -3.92 6.65
C THR A 49 14.04 -4.72 6.61
N PRO A 50 14.09 -6.05 6.42
CA PRO A 50 12.90 -6.91 6.52
C PRO A 50 12.20 -6.78 7.87
N VAL A 51 10.87 -6.85 7.86
CA VAL A 51 10.07 -6.88 9.09
C VAL A 51 10.11 -8.30 9.66
N GLN A 52 10.38 -8.43 10.97
CA GLN A 52 10.20 -9.70 11.67
C GLN A 52 8.71 -9.93 11.92
N THR A 53 8.15 -10.95 11.25
CA THR A 53 6.75 -11.33 11.37
C THR A 53 6.64 -12.57 12.24
N VAL A 54 5.78 -12.54 13.26
CA VAL A 54 5.51 -13.67 14.15
C VAL A 54 4.01 -13.87 14.32
N VAL A 55 3.60 -15.13 14.46
CA VAL A 55 2.23 -15.51 14.81
C VAL A 55 2.24 -15.90 16.28
N VAL A 56 1.39 -15.27 17.08
CA VAL A 56 1.32 -15.48 18.53
C VAL A 56 -0.07 -16.02 18.87
N PRO A 57 -0.17 -17.13 19.64
CA PRO A 57 -1.46 -17.64 20.08
C PRO A 57 -2.14 -16.68 21.07
N GLU A 58 -3.47 -16.63 21.07
CA GLU A 58 -4.26 -15.67 21.88
C GLU A 58 -3.96 -15.78 23.38
N GLN A 59 -3.64 -16.97 23.89
CA GLN A 59 -3.28 -17.18 25.30
C GLN A 59 -2.05 -16.38 25.73
N ARG A 60 -1.19 -15.98 24.77
CA ARG A 60 0.02 -15.18 24.99
C ARG A 60 -0.16 -13.70 24.67
N ARG A 61 -1.41 -13.24 24.52
CA ARG A 61 -1.73 -11.84 24.20
C ARG A 61 -1.15 -10.85 25.21
N GLU A 62 -1.13 -11.19 26.50
CA GLU A 62 -0.55 -10.34 27.54
C GLU A 62 0.94 -10.05 27.30
N GLU A 63 1.70 -11.03 26.78
CA GLU A 63 3.11 -10.83 26.42
C GLU A 63 3.26 -9.81 25.27
N VAL A 64 2.35 -9.84 24.29
CA VAL A 64 2.32 -8.88 23.18
C VAL A 64 2.04 -7.48 23.71
N VAL A 65 1.04 -7.34 24.59
CA VAL A 65 0.69 -6.05 25.23
C VAL A 65 1.87 -5.50 26.04
N ALA A 66 2.55 -6.35 26.82
CA ALA A 66 3.73 -5.94 27.58
C ALA A 66 4.87 -5.45 26.67
N ARG A 67 5.13 -6.15 25.56
CA ARG A 67 6.14 -5.77 24.56
C ARG A 67 5.80 -4.45 23.88
N VAL A 68 4.54 -4.24 23.51
CA VAL A 68 4.04 -2.96 22.97
C VAL A 68 4.28 -1.83 23.97
N ALA A 69 3.90 -2.02 25.23
CA ALA A 69 4.09 -1.02 26.27
C ALA A 69 5.58 -0.66 26.47
N GLN A 70 6.48 -1.66 26.43
CA GLN A 70 7.92 -1.42 26.49
C GLN A 70 8.43 -0.64 25.28
N ALA A 71 7.98 -0.98 24.06
CA ALA A 71 8.34 -0.24 22.85
C ALA A 71 7.92 1.23 22.94
N CYS A 72 6.68 1.50 23.37
CA CYS A 72 6.18 2.86 23.56
C CYS A 72 7.00 3.64 24.60
N ARG A 73 7.36 3.01 25.73
CA ARG A 73 8.22 3.64 26.75
C ARG A 73 9.62 3.98 26.22
N SER A 74 10.11 3.27 25.21
CA SER A 74 11.38 3.60 24.54
C SER A 74 11.27 4.68 23.45
N GLY A 75 10.12 5.39 23.38
CA GLY A 75 9.88 6.45 22.39
C GLY A 75 9.48 5.94 21.00
N ARG A 76 9.18 4.64 20.86
CA ARG A 76 8.70 4.06 19.59
C ARG A 76 7.18 4.17 19.48
N GLN A 77 6.68 4.09 18.25
CA GLN A 77 5.25 4.08 17.96
C GLN A 77 4.79 2.67 17.60
N VAL A 78 3.52 2.38 17.88
CA VAL A 78 2.89 1.08 17.60
C VAL A 78 1.56 1.31 16.89
N TYR A 79 1.31 0.50 15.85
CA TYR A 79 0.03 0.41 15.18
C TYR A 79 -0.72 -0.83 15.67
N TRP A 80 -1.95 -0.66 16.18
CA TRP A 80 -2.80 -1.74 16.68
C TRP A 80 -4.15 -1.71 15.96
N VAL A 81 -4.50 -2.82 15.31
CA VAL A 81 -5.75 -2.94 14.54
C VAL A 81 -6.71 -3.83 15.32
N CYS A 82 -7.87 -3.27 15.68
CA CYS A 82 -9.01 -4.02 16.19
C CYS A 82 -10.10 -4.01 15.12
N PRO A 83 -10.35 -5.11 14.40
CA PRO A 83 -11.50 -5.19 13.50
C PRO A 83 -12.80 -5.04 14.30
N LEU A 84 -13.83 -4.46 13.67
CA LEU A 84 -15.16 -4.34 14.26
C LEU A 84 -15.76 -5.74 14.46
N ILE A 85 -16.41 -5.96 15.61
CA ILE A 85 -17.21 -7.14 15.93
C ILE A 85 -18.61 -6.65 16.28
#